data_AF-A0A357Z7V3-F1
#
_entry.id   AF-A0A357Z7V3-F1
#
_cell.length_a   1.000
_cell.length_b   1.000
_cell.length_c   1.000
_cell.angle_alpha   90.00
_cell.angle_beta   90.00
_cell.angle_gamma   90.00
#
_symmetry.space_group_name_H-M   'P 1'
#
loop_
_entity.id
_entity.type
_entity.pdbx_description
1 polymer ?
#
loop_
_entity_poly.entity_id
_entity_poly.type
_entity_poly.pdbx_seq_one_letter_code
_entity_poly.pdbx_strand_id
1 'polypeptide(L)'
;MISVIIVSCKKDSPVDEDGLLITFRQECFVSNFELLGSDFVTVRAATAVIDTLAQTINVTVNPGTDLKNVYPQFTLATDCKLDPKVIGKTDLSNLASPKIYTVVSGNRKIRKPYTLNIKF
;
A
#
# COMPACT_ATOMS: atom_id res chain seq x y z
N MET A 1 33.09 -18.65 -40.50
CA MET A 1 31.72 -18.97 -40.06
C MET A 1 31.50 -18.20 -38.77
N ILE A 2 30.89 -17.01 -38.86
CA ILE A 2 30.72 -16.09 -37.73
C ILE A 2 29.53 -16.60 -36.91
N SER A 3 29.82 -17.19 -35.75
CA SER A 3 28.80 -17.69 -34.83
C SER A 3 28.21 -16.51 -34.07
N VAL A 4 27.01 -16.07 -34.48
CA VAL A 4 26.21 -15.07 -33.76
C VAL A 4 25.65 -15.76 -32.52
N ILE A 5 26.16 -15.38 -31.35
CA ILE A 5 25.61 -15.79 -30.07
C ILE A 5 24.34 -14.96 -29.86
N ILE A 6 23.20 -15.54 -30.21
CA ILE A 6 21.88 -15.09 -29.76
C ILE A 6 21.83 -15.26 -28.24
N VAL A 7 22.18 -14.18 -27.52
CA VAL A 7 21.86 -14.05 -26.10
C VAL A 7 20.34 -13.95 -26.01
N SER A 8 19.69 -15.10 -25.85
CA SER A 8 18.30 -15.18 -25.45
C SER A 8 18.14 -14.42 -24.13
N CYS A 9 17.38 -13.31 -24.14
CA CYS A 9 16.97 -12.64 -22.91
C CYS A 9 16.34 -13.66 -21.96
N LYS A 10 16.91 -13.83 -20.78
CA LYS A 10 16.43 -14.80 -19.78
C LYS A 10 14.95 -14.53 -19.47
N LYS A 11 14.09 -15.52 -19.72
CA LYS A 11 12.64 -15.48 -19.50
C LYS A 11 12.23 -15.65 -18.02
N ASP A 12 13.19 -15.72 -17.11
CA ASP A 12 12.96 -15.92 -15.68
C ASP A 12 13.23 -14.63 -14.93
N SER A 13 12.39 -13.61 -15.15
CA SER A 13 12.39 -12.48 -14.24
C SER A 13 11.88 -12.99 -12.88
N PRO A 14 12.58 -12.72 -11.77
CA PRO A 14 12.17 -13.22 -10.47
C PRO A 14 10.80 -12.59 -10.13
N VAL A 15 9.77 -13.43 -9.98
CA VAL A 15 8.44 -13.03 -9.53
C VAL A 15 8.25 -13.46 -8.08
N ASP A 16 7.40 -12.74 -7.38
CA ASP A 16 7.04 -13.06 -6.00
C ASP A 16 5.80 -13.98 -5.92
N GLU A 17 5.38 -14.27 -4.68
CA GLU A 17 4.17 -15.04 -4.36
C GLU A 17 2.86 -14.43 -4.89
N ASP A 18 2.85 -13.14 -5.21
CA ASP A 18 1.71 -12.41 -5.77
C ASP A 18 1.77 -12.28 -7.30
N GLY A 19 2.78 -12.89 -7.95
CA GLY A 19 3.01 -12.79 -9.39
C GLY A 19 3.56 -11.43 -9.86
N LEU A 20 4.02 -10.60 -8.95
CA LEU A 20 4.65 -9.30 -9.22
C LEU A 20 6.15 -9.47 -9.46
N LEU A 21 6.69 -8.69 -10.40
CA LEU A 21 8.13 -8.66 -10.67
C LEU A 21 8.90 -8.15 -9.44
N ILE A 22 9.94 -8.88 -9.06
CA ILE A 22 10.92 -8.45 -8.07
C ILE A 22 11.95 -7.58 -8.79
N THR A 23 12.05 -6.32 -8.37
CA THR A 23 12.95 -5.33 -8.97
C THR A 23 14.13 -5.02 -8.05
N PHE A 24 15.05 -4.17 -8.49
CA PHE A 24 16.16 -3.72 -7.64
C PHE A 24 15.79 -2.53 -6.74
N ARG A 25 14.58 -1.96 -6.88
CA ARG A 25 14.19 -0.73 -6.17
C ARG A 25 14.11 -0.94 -4.66
N GLN A 26 14.69 0.01 -3.94
CA GLN A 26 14.74 0.05 -2.47
C GLN A 26 13.76 1.06 -1.87
N GLU A 27 13.13 1.90 -2.69
CA GLU A 27 12.06 2.79 -2.22
C GLU A 27 10.96 1.96 -1.55
N CYS A 28 10.45 2.46 -0.43
CA CYS A 28 9.50 1.75 0.41
C CYS A 28 8.71 2.76 1.25
N PHE A 29 7.64 3.32 0.69
CA PHE A 29 6.78 4.26 1.38
C PHE A 29 5.39 4.35 0.73
N VAL A 30 4.44 4.90 1.47
CA VAL A 30 3.12 5.29 0.97
C VAL A 30 3.22 6.70 0.43
N SER A 31 2.86 6.92 -0.84
CA SER A 31 2.89 8.24 -1.49
C SER A 31 1.57 8.99 -1.37
N ASN A 32 0.45 8.27 -1.32
CA ASN A 32 -0.88 8.83 -1.09
C ASN A 32 -1.79 7.78 -0.43
N PHE A 33 -2.82 8.25 0.25
CA PHE A 33 -3.82 7.42 0.89
C PHE A 33 -5.21 8.02 0.70
N GLU A 34 -6.16 7.22 0.23
CA GLU A 34 -7.58 7.59 0.10
C GLU A 34 -8.44 6.61 0.92
N LEU A 35 -9.59 7.09 1.41
CA LEU A 35 -10.55 6.26 2.12
C LEU A 35 -11.92 6.49 1.53
N LEU A 36 -12.50 5.43 0.98
CA LEU A 36 -13.82 5.48 0.38
C LEU A 36 -14.87 4.84 1.29
N GLY A 37 -16.08 5.40 1.29
CA GLY A 37 -17.24 4.83 1.94
C GLY A 37 -17.84 3.67 1.14
N SER A 38 -18.95 3.14 1.64
CA SER A 38 -19.67 2.03 0.99
C SER A 38 -20.22 2.38 -0.41
N ASP A 39 -20.40 3.67 -0.67
CA ASP A 39 -20.83 4.28 -1.93
C ASP A 39 -19.65 4.63 -2.87
N PHE A 40 -18.42 4.25 -2.50
CA PHE A 40 -17.17 4.57 -3.21
C PHE A 40 -16.86 6.07 -3.31
N VAL A 41 -17.46 6.90 -2.47
CA VAL A 41 -17.15 8.33 -2.35
C VAL A 41 -16.12 8.54 -1.23
N THR A 42 -15.27 9.56 -1.37
CA THR A 42 -14.31 9.88 -0.30
C THR A 42 -15.04 10.23 1.00
N VAL A 43 -14.60 9.62 2.09
CA VAL A 43 -15.08 9.94 3.44
C VAL A 43 -14.07 10.80 4.21
N ARG A 44 -12.94 11.17 3.58
CA ARG A 44 -11.93 12.03 4.18
C ARG A 44 -12.47 13.46 4.30
N ALA A 45 -12.36 14.04 5.49
CA ALA A 45 -12.66 15.44 5.74
C ALA A 45 -11.48 16.37 5.36
N ALA A 46 -10.26 15.81 5.28
CA ALA A 46 -9.06 16.51 4.89
C ALA A 46 -8.07 15.57 4.20
N THR A 47 -7.05 16.13 3.53
CA THR A 47 -5.93 15.35 2.99
C THR A 47 -5.27 14.52 4.09
N ALA A 48 -5.06 13.22 3.81
CA ALA A 48 -4.36 12.34 4.74
C ALA A 48 -2.91 12.79 4.96
N VAL A 49 -2.46 12.83 6.21
CA VAL A 49 -1.10 13.20 6.58
C VAL A 49 -0.27 11.94 6.73
N ILE A 50 0.66 11.74 5.80
CA ILE A 50 1.55 10.57 5.77
C ILE A 50 2.92 11.01 6.29
N ASP A 51 3.36 10.38 7.38
CA ASP A 51 4.72 10.53 7.89
C ASP A 51 5.51 9.26 7.54
N THR A 52 6.48 9.40 6.64
CA THR A 52 7.29 8.27 6.14
C THR A 52 8.46 7.92 7.06
N LEU A 53 8.79 8.78 8.03
CA LEU A 53 9.83 8.55 9.04
C LEU A 53 9.22 7.84 10.25
N ALA A 54 8.12 8.39 10.79
CA ALA A 54 7.35 7.78 11.87
C ALA A 54 6.51 6.59 11.41
N GLN A 55 6.32 6.43 10.09
CA GLN A 55 5.52 5.37 9.47
C GLN A 55 4.08 5.40 9.98
N THR A 56 3.46 6.57 9.89
CA THR A 56 2.06 6.76 10.28
C THR A 56 1.26 7.38 9.15
N ILE A 57 -0.02 7.03 9.10
CA ILE A 57 -1.00 7.62 8.19
C ILE A 57 -2.13 8.14 9.05
N ASN A 58 -2.26 9.45 9.14
CA ASN A 58 -3.30 10.10 9.93
C ASN A 58 -4.40 10.60 8.99
N VAL A 59 -5.62 10.13 9.22
CA VAL A 59 -6.77 10.37 8.36
C VAL A 59 -7.88 10.98 9.20
N THR A 60 -8.31 12.18 8.82
CA THR A 60 -9.52 12.78 9.38
C THR A 60 -10.69 12.45 8.47
N VAL A 61 -11.76 11.88 9.01
CA VAL A 61 -12.97 11.50 8.26
C VAL A 61 -14.16 12.39 8.63
N ASN A 62 -15.15 12.46 7.74
CA ASN A 62 -16.38 13.20 8.00
C ASN A 62 -17.13 12.60 9.20
N PRO A 63 -17.73 13.42 10.08
CA PRO A 63 -18.58 12.95 11.16
C PRO A 63 -19.69 12.03 10.64
N GLY A 64 -19.97 10.93 11.34
CA GLY A 64 -20.98 9.95 10.94
C GLY A 64 -20.53 8.93 9.89
N THR A 65 -19.27 8.95 9.45
CA THR A 65 -18.70 7.91 8.58
C THR A 65 -18.83 6.51 9.21
N ASP A 66 -19.43 5.56 8.48
CA ASP A 66 -19.47 4.16 8.89
C ASP A 66 -18.13 3.46 8.65
N LEU A 67 -17.26 3.49 9.67
CA LEU A 67 -15.93 2.89 9.61
C LEU A 67 -15.91 1.36 9.52
N LYS A 68 -17.04 0.66 9.67
CA LYS A 68 -17.10 -0.80 9.50
C LYS A 68 -17.08 -1.22 8.03
N ASN A 69 -17.45 -0.31 7.13
CA ASN A 69 -17.72 -0.59 5.73
C ASN A 69 -16.96 0.39 4.80
N VAL A 70 -15.65 0.52 5.01
CA VAL A 70 -14.79 1.42 4.20
C VAL A 70 -13.85 0.65 3.29
N TYR A 71 -13.35 1.33 2.25
CA TYR A 71 -12.35 0.81 1.32
C TYR A 71 -11.09 1.68 1.37
N PRO A 72 -10.04 1.25 2.10
CA PRO A 72 -8.75 1.93 2.11
C PRO A 72 -8.05 1.78 0.76
N GLN A 73 -7.49 2.86 0.24
CA GLN A 73 -6.78 2.90 -1.03
C GLN A 73 -5.39 3.47 -0.81
N PHE A 74 -4.36 2.71 -1.16
CA PHE A 74 -2.96 3.11 -1.00
C PHE A 74 -2.33 3.35 -2.36
N THR A 75 -1.68 4.49 -2.52
CA THR A 75 -0.69 4.69 -3.57
C THR A 75 0.68 4.49 -2.95
N LEU A 76 1.48 3.58 -3.52
CA LEU A 76 2.79 3.23 -2.99
C LEU A 76 3.89 3.77 -3.89
N ALA A 77 5.12 3.80 -3.37
CA ALA A 77 6.30 3.95 -4.21
C ALA A 77 6.35 2.84 -5.28
N THR A 78 7.04 3.13 -6.38
CA THR A 78 7.03 2.23 -7.56
C THR A 78 7.54 0.83 -7.20
N ASP A 79 6.91 -0.19 -7.78
CA ASP A 79 7.18 -1.62 -7.58
C ASP A 79 6.96 -2.13 -6.14
N CYS A 80 6.49 -1.29 -5.21
CA CYS A 80 6.13 -1.74 -3.88
C CYS A 80 4.81 -2.52 -3.88
N LYS A 81 4.63 -3.34 -2.86
CA LYS A 81 3.35 -3.98 -2.55
C LYS A 81 2.92 -3.75 -1.10
N LEU A 82 1.65 -4.00 -0.83
CA LEU A 82 1.05 -3.87 0.50
C LEU A 82 0.81 -5.25 1.13
N ASP A 83 1.07 -5.37 2.42
CA ASP A 83 0.85 -6.57 3.22
C ASP A 83 0.24 -6.19 4.59
N PRO A 84 -1.01 -6.58 4.90
CA PRO A 84 -1.90 -7.36 4.06
C PRO A 84 -2.42 -6.55 2.86
N LYS A 85 -2.82 -7.25 1.80
CA LYS A 85 -3.56 -6.65 0.69
C LYS A 85 -4.94 -6.18 1.15
N VAL A 86 -5.44 -5.10 0.55
CA VAL A 86 -6.84 -4.69 0.69
C VAL A 86 -7.65 -5.39 -0.41
N ILE A 87 -8.41 -6.43 -0.04
CA ILE A 87 -9.17 -7.28 -0.99
C ILE A 87 -10.66 -6.86 -1.06
N GLY A 88 -11.07 -5.86 -0.28
CA GLY A 88 -12.44 -5.36 -0.27
C GLY A 88 -12.73 -4.47 0.93
N LYS A 89 -13.98 -4.55 1.43
CA LYS A 89 -14.43 -3.81 2.61
C LYS A 89 -13.55 -4.13 3.80
N THR A 90 -13.22 -3.10 4.57
CA THR A 90 -12.40 -3.20 5.77
C THR A 90 -13.11 -2.52 6.94
N ASP A 91 -13.13 -3.21 8.07
CA ASP A 91 -13.53 -2.60 9.35
C ASP A 91 -12.34 -1.85 9.96
N LEU A 92 -12.51 -0.55 10.14
CA LEU A 92 -11.60 0.37 10.82
C LEU A 92 -12.26 1.07 12.02
N SER A 93 -13.36 0.53 12.54
CA SER A 93 -14.13 1.14 13.64
C SER A 93 -13.44 1.04 15.00
N ASN A 94 -12.51 0.08 15.17
CA ASN A 94 -11.74 -0.05 16.41
C ASN A 94 -10.54 0.90 16.43
N LEU A 95 -10.77 2.14 16.88
CA LEU A 95 -9.74 3.18 16.95
C LEU A 95 -8.68 2.94 18.05
N ALA A 96 -9.01 2.11 19.05
CA ALA A 96 -8.07 1.77 20.12
C ALA A 96 -6.99 0.76 19.67
N SER A 97 -7.24 0.04 18.57
CA SER A 97 -6.28 -0.87 17.95
C SER A 97 -6.15 -0.57 16.46
N PRO A 98 -5.39 0.49 16.10
CA PRO A 98 -5.17 0.89 14.72
C PRO A 98 -4.68 -0.26 13.83
N LYS A 99 -5.17 -0.31 12.59
CA LYS A 99 -4.74 -1.34 11.64
C LYS A 99 -3.35 -0.99 11.09
N ILE A 100 -2.51 -2.01 10.96
CA ILE A 100 -1.14 -1.86 10.45
C ILE A 100 -1.08 -2.44 9.03
N TYR A 101 -0.50 -1.68 8.11
CA TYR A 101 -0.21 -2.12 6.75
C TYR A 101 1.27 -1.98 6.46
N THR A 102 1.91 -3.07 6.06
CA THR A 102 3.33 -3.10 5.73
C THR A 102 3.51 -2.81 4.25
N VAL A 103 4.27 -1.76 3.94
CA VAL A 103 4.78 -1.55 2.59
C VAL A 103 6.03 -2.41 2.43
N VAL A 104 6.09 -3.19 1.35
CA VAL A 104 7.23 -4.03 0.98
C VAL A 104 7.85 -3.43 -0.27
N SER A 105 9.15 -3.12 -0.23
CA SER A 105 9.89 -2.53 -1.36
C SER A 105 9.92 -3.45 -2.57
N GLY A 106 10.18 -2.93 -3.77
CA GLY A 106 10.25 -3.73 -5.01
C GLY A 106 11.25 -4.89 -4.95
N ASN A 107 12.38 -4.71 -4.25
CA ASN A 107 13.38 -5.76 -4.04
C ASN A 107 13.07 -6.77 -2.92
N ARG A 108 11.94 -6.60 -2.22
CA ARG A 108 11.44 -7.47 -1.14
C ARG A 108 12.30 -7.56 0.11
N LYS A 109 13.33 -6.72 0.24
CA LYS A 109 14.26 -6.70 1.37
C LYS A 109 13.91 -5.67 2.42
N ILE A 110 13.17 -4.62 2.06
CA ILE A 110 12.78 -3.55 2.99
C ILE A 110 11.29 -3.66 3.24
N ARG A 111 10.92 -3.62 4.53
CA ARG A 111 9.54 -3.68 5.00
C ARG A 111 9.33 -2.53 5.97
N LYS A 112 8.31 -1.72 5.72
CA LYS A 112 7.95 -0.59 6.58
C LYS A 112 6.50 -0.70 7.03
N PRO A 113 6.22 -1.07 8.30
CA PRO A 113 4.87 -1.09 8.84
C PRO A 113 4.35 0.33 9.04
N TYR A 114 3.23 0.66 8.39
CA TYR A 114 2.50 1.92 8.58
C TYR A 114 1.30 1.71 9.49
N THR A 115 1.21 2.52 10.54
CA THR A 115 0.04 2.56 11.42
C THR A 115 -1.02 3.51 10.85
N LEU A 116 -2.22 3.00 10.60
CA LEU A 116 -3.35 3.77 10.09
C LEU A 116 -4.22 4.31 11.24
N ASN A 117 -4.11 5.61 11.50
CA ASN A 117 -4.86 6.31 12.54
C ASN A 117 -6.04 7.06 11.93
N ILE A 118 -7.25 6.76 12.40
CA ILE A 118 -8.47 7.47 12.01
C ILE A 118 -8.91 8.43 13.11
N LYS A 119 -9.29 9.64 12.73
CA LYS A 119 -9.77 10.72 13.58
C LYS A 119 -11.02 11.36 12.97
N PHE A 120 -11.82 12.02 13.79
CA PHE A 120 -12.98 12.82 13.38
C PHE A 120 -12.70 14.30 13.57
#